data_AF-A0A6J7JI93-F1
#
_entry.id   AF-A0A6J7JI93-F1
#
_cell.length_a   1.000
_cell.length_b   1.000
_cell.length_c   1.000
_cell.angle_alpha   90.00
_cell.angle_beta   90.00
_cell.angle_gamma   90.00
#
_symmetry.space_group_name_H-M   'P 1'
#
loop_
_entity.id
_entity.type
_entity.pdbx_description
1 polymer ?
#
loop_
_entity_poly.entity_id
_entity_poly.type
_entity_poly.pdbx_seq_one_letter_code
_entity_poly.pdbx_strand_id
1 'polypeptide(L)'
;MSFFDDDDFDEPTHVADAPRRGGERPGGLAGFVRSAAGGGGGGGRRPAGPGGIDPQTARTRQLVALGVIVVVLILLVFAINSCVKSGRTSALKDYSRDVTSVLQESSTEVAEPMFQALSSGEDATTIQSALNRLRGLAEEQAQTAKSFSEPGDDNGKAAQRDLELAMNLRAEAIRVIAEQVPAAKADEGTADAAVRQIAGQLGAFLASDVVVLQRTKPLIDEALADKDVSGADVSAPRTITDVTVLDPVTVAAALGGGGGGSGSSSGSSSGPVRDRSSETPSDPNVTHGTNLAGVSFGDTALTPGTPADVTGNAISVSVQNSGQADETNLEVGATFTPSGGRAVSTKKSVASITQGDTATVELELPSGVRAGQSGELKITVGGVPGEENLDNNEATYTVTIGS
;
A
#
# COMPACT_ATOMS: atom_id res chain seq x y z
N MET A 1 1.25 21.66 -34.39
CA MET A 1 2.42 22.46 -34.00
C MET A 1 3.32 21.55 -33.20
N SER A 2 4.47 21.26 -33.81
CA SER A 2 5.61 20.50 -33.34
C SER A 2 6.35 21.25 -32.23
N PHE A 3 6.88 20.54 -31.23
CA PHE A 3 7.88 21.06 -30.32
C PHE A 3 8.78 19.90 -29.85
N PHE A 4 9.63 19.47 -30.77
CA PHE A 4 10.91 18.80 -30.52
C PHE A 4 11.92 19.55 -31.38
N ASP A 5 12.98 20.05 -30.73
CA ASP A 5 14.26 20.55 -31.24
C ASP A 5 14.87 21.30 -30.03
N ASP A 6 16.15 21.30 -29.74
CA ASP A 6 17.31 20.43 -29.96
C ASP A 6 18.41 21.10 -29.09
N ASP A 7 19.59 20.49 -28.99
CA ASP A 7 20.85 21.07 -28.46
C ASP A 7 21.00 21.09 -26.91
N ASP A 8 22.10 20.70 -26.28
CA ASP A 8 23.50 20.70 -26.72
C ASP A 8 24.32 19.57 -26.08
N PHE A 9 25.22 19.06 -26.90
CA PHE A 9 26.23 18.04 -26.66
C PHE A 9 27.54 18.78 -26.37
N ASP A 10 28.13 18.63 -25.18
CA ASP A 10 29.48 19.14 -24.91
C ASP A 10 30.33 18.09 -24.18
N GLU A 11 31.21 17.47 -24.95
CA GLU A 11 32.34 16.65 -24.52
C GLU A 11 33.59 17.55 -24.57
N PRO A 12 34.47 17.52 -23.56
CA PRO A 12 35.86 17.89 -23.81
C PRO A 12 36.82 16.75 -23.55
N THR A 13 37.73 16.62 -24.52
CA THR A 13 38.82 15.67 -24.62
C THR A 13 40.15 16.24 -24.08
N HIS A 14 41.05 15.32 -23.71
CA HIS A 14 42.51 15.45 -23.50
C HIS A 14 42.97 16.25 -22.24
N VAL A 15 44.11 16.00 -21.56
CA VAL A 15 45.45 15.48 -21.93
C VAL A 15 46.11 14.88 -20.66
N ALA A 16 47.07 13.96 -20.86
CA ALA A 16 47.97 13.40 -19.86
C ALA A 16 48.90 14.43 -19.17
N ASP A 17 49.34 14.15 -17.93
CA ASP A 17 50.77 14.24 -17.58
C ASP A 17 51.08 13.65 -16.20
N ALA A 18 52.24 12.99 -16.11
CA ALA A 18 52.84 12.51 -14.87
C ALA A 18 53.81 13.56 -14.29
N PRO A 19 54.15 13.46 -12.99
CA PRO A 19 55.57 13.55 -12.67
C PRO A 19 56.07 12.53 -11.63
N ARG A 20 57.39 12.30 -11.70
CA ARG A 20 58.24 11.50 -10.80
C ARG A 20 58.93 12.37 -9.73
N ARG A 21 59.51 11.67 -8.73
CA ARG A 21 60.47 12.05 -7.65
C ARG A 21 59.80 12.57 -6.36
N GLY A 22 60.25 12.25 -5.14
CA GLY A 22 61.41 11.50 -4.62
C GLY A 22 61.59 11.85 -3.12
N GLY A 23 62.31 11.02 -2.35
CA GLY A 23 62.76 11.27 -0.95
C GLY A 23 62.49 10.07 -0.02
N GLU A 24 63.45 9.19 0.26
CA GLU A 24 64.51 9.25 1.30
C GLU A 24 64.07 8.86 2.75
N ARG A 25 64.33 7.57 3.08
CA ARG A 25 64.93 6.88 4.27
C ARG A 25 65.25 7.67 5.58
N PRO A 26 65.55 7.06 6.78
CA PRO A 26 66.14 5.71 7.04
C PRO A 26 65.78 4.97 8.39
N GLY A 27 66.37 3.77 8.58
CA GLY A 27 66.62 3.07 9.87
C GLY A 27 66.22 1.58 9.85
N GLY A 28 67.10 0.57 9.74
CA GLY A 28 68.15 0.12 10.67
C GLY A 28 67.55 -0.97 11.60
N LEU A 29 67.92 -2.25 11.62
CA LEU A 29 69.22 -2.85 11.97
C LEU A 29 69.21 -4.40 11.83
N ALA A 30 70.41 -4.95 11.58
CA ALA A 30 70.94 -6.28 11.93
C ALA A 30 70.20 -7.54 11.41
N GLY A 31 70.79 -8.50 10.67
CA GLY A 31 72.18 -8.92 10.56
C GLY A 31 72.33 -10.32 11.15
N PHE A 32 72.58 -11.35 10.33
CA PHE A 32 73.58 -12.38 10.62
C PHE A 32 73.90 -13.22 9.37
N VAL A 33 75.19 -13.50 9.26
CA VAL A 33 75.96 -14.04 8.15
C VAL A 33 76.17 -15.54 8.32
N ARG A 34 76.27 -16.33 7.24
CA ARG A 34 77.41 -17.25 6.97
C ARG A 34 77.31 -18.01 5.64
N SER A 35 78.33 -17.74 4.81
CA SER A 35 79.17 -18.63 3.95
C SER A 35 78.52 -19.62 2.98
N ALA A 36 78.74 -19.52 1.66
CA ALA A 36 79.99 -19.74 0.88
C ALA A 36 80.44 -21.22 0.93
N ALA A 37 80.88 -21.91 -0.11
CA ALA A 37 81.30 -21.69 -1.50
C ALA A 37 81.19 -23.09 -2.20
N GLY A 38 81.34 -23.37 -3.49
CA GLY A 38 81.93 -22.70 -4.64
C GLY A 38 82.38 -23.79 -5.66
N GLY A 39 82.63 -23.39 -6.91
CA GLY A 39 83.35 -24.15 -7.96
C GLY A 39 82.59 -25.32 -8.60
N GLY A 40 82.61 -25.58 -9.91
CA GLY A 40 83.46 -25.11 -10.98
C GLY A 40 83.82 -26.31 -11.89
N GLY A 41 83.39 -26.26 -13.16
CA GLY A 41 84.02 -26.87 -14.35
C GLY A 41 84.31 -28.38 -14.44
N GLY A 42 83.99 -28.98 -15.59
CA GLY A 42 84.66 -30.22 -16.05
C GLY A 42 83.80 -31.10 -16.94
N GLY A 43 84.12 -31.13 -18.24
CA GLY A 43 83.40 -31.93 -19.23
C GLY A 43 83.78 -33.42 -19.25
N GLY A 44 83.08 -34.14 -20.12
CA GLY A 44 83.62 -35.33 -20.78
C GLY A 44 82.90 -36.64 -20.51
N ARG A 45 82.41 -37.20 -21.63
CA ARG A 45 82.26 -38.63 -21.96
C ARG A 45 80.91 -39.31 -21.65
N ARG A 46 80.20 -39.56 -22.75
CA ARG A 46 79.25 -40.67 -22.93
C ARG A 46 79.93 -42.01 -22.61
N PRO A 47 79.13 -43.03 -22.26
CA PRO A 47 78.82 -44.01 -23.31
C PRO A 47 77.32 -44.30 -23.44
N ALA A 48 76.99 -44.81 -24.62
CA ALA A 48 75.65 -45.23 -25.03
C ALA A 48 75.18 -46.47 -24.26
N GLY A 49 73.88 -46.55 -24.01
CA GLY A 49 73.14 -47.74 -23.58
C GLY A 49 71.71 -47.65 -24.11
N PRO A 50 71.22 -48.64 -24.88
CA PRO A 50 70.03 -48.52 -25.72
C PRO A 50 68.75 -48.85 -24.93
N GLY A 51 67.78 -47.97 -24.98
CA GLY A 51 66.42 -48.22 -24.51
C GLY A 51 65.46 -47.52 -25.46
N GLY A 52 65.15 -48.16 -26.58
CA GLY A 52 64.13 -47.68 -27.51
C GLY A 52 62.81 -47.56 -26.77
N ILE A 53 62.37 -46.33 -26.54
CA ILE A 53 60.96 -46.07 -26.23
C ILE A 53 60.23 -46.29 -27.55
N ASP A 54 59.40 -47.33 -27.58
CA ASP A 54 58.47 -47.56 -28.67
C ASP A 54 57.75 -46.25 -29.04
N PRO A 55 57.81 -45.77 -30.30
CA PRO A 55 57.07 -44.59 -30.71
C PRO A 55 55.55 -44.77 -30.55
N GLN A 56 55.09 -46.02 -30.35
CA GLN A 56 53.72 -46.35 -30.01
C GLN A 56 53.40 -46.10 -28.51
N THR A 57 54.30 -46.38 -27.56
CA THR A 57 54.04 -46.12 -26.13
C THR A 57 54.16 -44.64 -25.76
N ALA A 58 54.99 -43.86 -26.47
CA ALA A 58 55.08 -42.41 -26.30
C ALA A 58 53.80 -41.67 -26.77
N ARG A 59 53.22 -42.08 -27.91
CA ARG A 59 51.94 -41.51 -28.40
C ARG A 59 50.75 -41.91 -27.54
N THR A 60 50.73 -43.15 -27.02
CA THR A 60 49.68 -43.59 -26.09
C THR A 60 49.78 -42.86 -24.75
N ARG A 61 50.99 -42.60 -24.22
CA ARG A 61 51.17 -41.78 -23.01
C ARG A 61 50.81 -40.31 -23.23
N GLN A 62 51.06 -39.74 -24.40
CA GLN A 62 50.62 -38.39 -24.75
C GLN A 62 49.09 -38.29 -24.87
N LEU A 63 48.43 -39.27 -25.50
CA LEU A 63 46.96 -39.32 -25.59
C LEU A 63 46.30 -39.46 -24.20
N VAL A 64 46.87 -40.29 -23.32
CA VAL A 64 46.39 -40.44 -21.94
C VAL A 64 46.60 -39.15 -21.13
N ALA A 65 47.76 -38.50 -21.24
CA ALA A 65 48.01 -37.23 -20.55
C ALA A 65 47.07 -36.09 -21.02
N LEU A 66 46.80 -36.01 -22.32
CA LEU A 66 45.87 -35.03 -22.88
C LEU A 66 44.43 -35.33 -22.45
N GLY A 67 44.03 -36.61 -22.40
CA GLY A 67 42.75 -37.04 -21.84
C GLY A 67 42.58 -36.67 -20.36
N VAL A 68 43.62 -36.86 -19.53
CA VAL A 68 43.60 -36.46 -18.12
C VAL A 68 43.47 -34.95 -17.95
N ILE A 69 44.18 -34.15 -18.76
CA ILE A 69 44.07 -32.69 -18.73
C ILE A 69 42.66 -32.22 -19.11
N VAL A 70 42.05 -32.82 -20.15
CA VAL A 70 40.68 -32.51 -20.56
C VAL A 70 39.67 -32.87 -19.45
N VAL A 71 39.83 -34.03 -18.80
CA VAL A 71 38.98 -34.43 -17.68
C VAL A 71 39.15 -33.47 -16.49
N VAL A 72 40.38 -33.08 -16.15
CA VAL A 72 40.66 -32.10 -15.09
C VAL A 72 40.04 -30.74 -15.43
N LEU A 73 40.14 -30.27 -16.68
CA LEU A 73 39.49 -29.03 -17.12
C LEU A 73 37.97 -29.09 -17.02
N ILE A 74 37.36 -30.22 -17.42
CA ILE A 74 35.92 -30.43 -17.30
C ILE A 74 35.50 -30.40 -15.82
N LEU A 75 36.22 -31.11 -14.94
CA LEU A 75 35.96 -31.09 -13.49
C LEU A 75 36.15 -29.70 -12.89
N LEU A 76 37.14 -28.94 -13.36
CA LEU A 76 37.41 -27.57 -12.91
C LEU A 76 36.29 -26.62 -13.37
N VAL A 77 35.79 -26.76 -14.59
CA VAL A 77 34.60 -26.03 -15.07
C VAL A 77 33.37 -26.39 -14.26
N PHE A 78 33.14 -27.68 -13.96
CA PHE A 78 32.01 -28.10 -13.11
C PHE A 78 32.15 -27.61 -11.66
N ALA A 79 33.37 -27.58 -11.11
CA ALA A 79 33.63 -27.04 -9.77
C ALA A 79 33.38 -25.53 -9.71
N ILE A 80 33.85 -24.77 -10.70
CA ILE A 80 33.59 -23.32 -10.81
C ILE A 80 32.09 -23.07 -11.03
N ASN A 81 31.45 -23.80 -11.95
CA ASN A 81 30.00 -23.68 -12.19
C ASN A 81 29.18 -24.04 -10.95
N SER A 82 29.63 -25.01 -10.15
CA SER A 82 28.97 -25.37 -8.90
C SER A 82 29.04 -24.24 -7.86
N CYS A 83 30.21 -23.62 -7.67
CA CYS A 83 30.37 -22.47 -6.78
C CYS A 83 29.60 -21.22 -7.26
N VAL A 84 29.55 -20.98 -8.57
CA VAL A 84 28.77 -19.86 -9.16
C VAL A 84 27.27 -20.11 -9.05
N LYS A 85 26.82 -21.36 -9.24
CA LYS A 85 25.39 -21.74 -9.11
C LYS A 85 24.93 -21.62 -7.65
N SER A 86 25.75 -22.06 -6.69
CA SER A 86 25.42 -21.90 -5.26
C SER A 86 25.33 -20.43 -4.86
N GLY A 87 26.24 -19.57 -5.36
CA GLY A 87 26.21 -18.13 -5.07
C GLY A 87 24.96 -17.42 -5.60
N ARG A 88 24.51 -17.75 -6.81
CA ARG A 88 23.29 -17.18 -7.41
C ARG A 88 22.02 -17.64 -6.69
N THR A 89 21.96 -18.91 -6.28
CA THR A 89 20.85 -19.42 -5.47
C THR A 89 20.77 -18.73 -4.11
N SER A 90 21.91 -18.51 -3.45
CA SER A 90 21.93 -17.74 -2.19
C SER A 90 21.48 -16.30 -2.39
N ALA A 91 21.99 -15.60 -3.41
CA ALA A 91 21.58 -14.22 -3.70
C ALA A 91 20.08 -14.08 -3.96
N LEU A 92 19.47 -15.04 -4.66
CA LEU A 92 18.03 -15.03 -4.91
C LEU A 92 17.20 -15.28 -3.64
N LYS A 93 17.68 -16.16 -2.74
CA LYS A 93 17.06 -16.34 -1.42
C LYS A 93 17.18 -15.08 -0.57
N ASP A 94 18.36 -14.50 -0.50
CA ASP A 94 18.61 -13.27 0.25
C ASP A 94 17.73 -12.14 -0.28
N TYR A 95 17.68 -11.95 -1.60
CA TYR A 95 16.77 -11.00 -2.24
C TYR A 95 15.31 -11.25 -1.87
N SER A 96 14.79 -12.49 -2.00
CA SER A 96 13.40 -12.80 -1.65
C SER A 96 13.07 -12.51 -0.17
N ARG A 97 14.05 -12.72 0.73
CA ARG A 97 13.94 -12.42 2.16
C ARG A 97 13.93 -10.92 2.40
N ASP A 98 14.82 -10.18 1.75
CA ASP A 98 14.93 -8.73 1.90
C ASP A 98 13.67 -8.04 1.35
N VAL A 99 13.15 -8.50 0.21
CA VAL A 99 11.84 -8.08 -0.34
C VAL A 99 10.70 -8.37 0.64
N THR A 100 10.67 -9.56 1.22
CA THR A 100 9.67 -9.90 2.24
C THR A 100 9.76 -9.00 3.46
N SER A 101 10.99 -8.75 3.96
CA SER A 101 11.23 -7.89 5.13
C SER A 101 10.69 -6.49 4.90
N VAL A 102 11.09 -5.84 3.79
CA VAL A 102 10.67 -4.46 3.53
C VAL A 102 9.18 -4.33 3.26
N LEU A 103 8.55 -5.32 2.60
CA LEU A 103 7.10 -5.32 2.39
C LEU A 103 6.34 -5.50 3.70
N GLN A 104 6.84 -6.34 4.60
CA GLN A 104 6.25 -6.57 5.91
C GLN A 104 6.41 -5.36 6.82
N GLU A 105 7.62 -4.79 6.91
CA GLU A 105 7.92 -3.55 7.64
C GLU A 105 7.07 -2.38 7.11
N SER A 106 6.91 -2.27 5.78
CA SER A 106 6.05 -1.25 5.17
C SER A 106 4.58 -1.42 5.53
N SER A 107 4.11 -2.65 5.74
CA SER A 107 2.76 -2.91 6.22
C SER A 107 2.61 -2.57 7.71
N THR A 108 3.48 -3.11 8.55
CA THR A 108 3.33 -3.08 10.02
C THR A 108 3.83 -1.79 10.66
N GLU A 109 4.87 -1.18 10.11
CA GLU A 109 5.51 0.01 10.70
C GLU A 109 5.06 1.31 10.05
N VAL A 110 4.42 1.23 8.88
CA VAL A 110 4.02 2.41 8.10
C VAL A 110 2.52 2.41 7.81
N ALA A 111 2.00 1.42 7.09
CA ALA A 111 0.59 1.42 6.70
C ALA A 111 -0.36 1.31 7.90
N GLU A 112 -0.15 0.34 8.80
CA GLU A 112 -0.99 0.16 9.99
C GLU A 112 -1.00 1.41 10.91
N PRO A 113 0.15 1.99 11.31
CA PRO A 113 0.17 3.21 12.10
C PRO A 113 -0.41 4.43 11.37
N MET A 114 -0.29 4.49 10.04
CA MET A 114 -0.92 5.56 9.24
C MET A 114 -2.43 5.48 9.37
N PHE A 115 -3.03 4.31 9.16
CA PHE A 115 -4.48 4.14 9.32
C PHE A 115 -4.92 4.44 10.75
N GLN A 116 -4.17 3.98 11.74
CA GLN A 116 -4.45 4.28 13.14
C GLN A 116 -4.44 5.79 13.42
N ALA A 117 -3.46 6.52 12.89
CA ALA A 117 -3.36 7.97 13.04
C ALA A 117 -4.50 8.70 12.31
N LEU A 118 -4.88 8.24 11.11
CA LEU A 118 -6.01 8.83 10.36
C LEU A 118 -7.35 8.59 11.05
N SER A 119 -7.51 7.47 11.76
CA SER A 119 -8.74 7.12 12.50
C SER A 119 -8.74 7.53 13.97
N SER A 120 -7.68 8.18 14.47
CA SER A 120 -7.51 8.41 15.91
C SER A 120 -8.48 9.44 16.49
N GLY A 121 -9.08 10.28 15.64
CA GLY A 121 -9.91 11.41 16.06
C GLY A 121 -9.12 12.56 16.68
N GLU A 122 -7.79 12.47 16.73
CA GLU A 122 -6.94 13.53 17.26
C GLU A 122 -6.96 14.77 16.37
N ASP A 123 -6.47 15.90 16.89
CA ASP A 123 -6.41 17.14 16.12
C ASP A 123 -5.43 17.04 14.93
N ALA A 124 -5.58 17.97 13.97
CA ALA A 124 -4.80 17.96 12.74
C ALA A 124 -3.28 18.00 12.98
N THR A 125 -2.80 18.70 14.01
CA THR A 125 -1.37 18.85 14.27
C THR A 125 -0.76 17.56 14.81
N THR A 126 -1.51 16.84 15.64
CA THR A 126 -1.12 15.53 16.18
C THR A 126 -1.05 14.48 15.07
N ILE A 127 -2.11 14.37 14.26
CA ILE A 127 -2.14 13.45 13.11
C ILE A 127 -1.00 13.77 12.13
N GLN A 128 -0.81 15.04 11.79
CA GLN A 128 0.25 15.47 10.87
C GLN A 128 1.65 15.14 11.40
N SER A 129 1.89 15.30 12.71
CA SER A 129 3.17 14.94 13.33
C SER A 129 3.44 13.44 13.26
N ALA A 130 2.43 12.62 13.51
CA ALA A 130 2.52 11.17 13.37
C ALA A 130 2.84 10.77 11.92
N LEU A 131 2.10 11.30 10.94
CA LEU A 131 2.31 11.01 9.53
C LEU A 131 3.67 11.49 9.01
N ASN A 132 4.19 12.62 9.50
CA ASN A 132 5.52 13.10 9.14
C ASN A 132 6.64 12.15 9.60
N ARG A 133 6.46 11.46 10.72
CA ARG A 133 7.39 10.41 11.16
C ARG A 133 7.31 9.19 10.23
N LEU A 134 6.09 8.76 9.90
CA LEU A 134 5.86 7.62 9.01
C LEU A 134 6.37 7.89 7.59
N ARG A 135 6.27 9.14 7.11
CA ARG A 135 6.87 9.59 5.85
C ARG A 135 8.37 9.29 5.79
N GLY A 136 9.10 9.65 6.85
CA GLY A 136 10.54 9.38 6.93
C GLY A 136 10.87 7.89 6.87
N LEU A 137 10.09 7.05 7.56
CA LEU A 137 10.23 5.59 7.50
C LEU A 137 9.93 5.04 6.11
N ALA A 138 8.87 5.51 5.46
CA ALA A 138 8.51 5.06 4.11
C ALA A 138 9.57 5.45 3.06
N GLU A 139 10.15 6.65 3.17
CA GLU A 139 11.26 7.11 2.34
C GLU A 139 12.51 6.24 2.56
N GLU A 140 12.83 5.89 3.81
CA GLU A 140 13.92 4.99 4.15
C GLU A 140 13.71 3.57 3.59
N GLN A 141 12.50 3.03 3.69
CA GLN A 141 12.14 1.72 3.14
C GLN A 141 12.22 1.70 1.61
N ALA A 142 11.77 2.77 0.93
CA ALA A 142 11.91 2.90 -0.52
C ALA A 142 13.38 2.97 -0.95
N GLN A 143 14.20 3.71 -0.21
CA GLN A 143 15.64 3.79 -0.47
C GLN A 143 16.36 2.46 -0.18
N THR A 144 15.91 1.74 0.84
CA THR A 144 16.40 0.40 1.19
C THR A 144 16.07 -0.59 0.08
N ALA A 145 14.82 -0.62 -0.39
CA ALA A 145 14.40 -1.48 -1.51
C ALA A 145 15.22 -1.21 -2.78
N LYS A 146 15.51 0.06 -3.09
CA LYS A 146 16.37 0.46 -4.21
C LYS A 146 17.83 0.00 -4.08
N SER A 147 18.29 -0.28 -2.86
CA SER A 147 19.66 -0.73 -2.59
C SER A 147 19.83 -2.25 -2.58
N PHE A 148 18.73 -3.00 -2.76
CA PHE A 148 18.78 -4.44 -2.80
C PHE A 148 19.67 -4.93 -3.94
N SER A 149 20.41 -6.00 -3.67
CA SER A 149 21.22 -6.65 -4.69
C SER A 149 20.32 -7.56 -5.51
N GLU A 150 19.71 -7.03 -6.56
CA GLU A 150 18.81 -7.84 -7.37
C GLU A 150 19.56 -8.99 -8.10
N PRO A 151 18.90 -10.14 -8.33
CA PRO A 151 19.42 -11.16 -9.21
C PRO A 151 19.62 -10.59 -10.62
N GLY A 152 20.80 -10.76 -11.20
CA GLY A 152 21.15 -10.18 -12.51
C GLY A 152 20.43 -10.77 -13.73
N ASP A 153 19.49 -11.70 -13.55
CA ASP A 153 18.61 -12.19 -14.61
C ASP A 153 17.45 -11.22 -14.90
N ASP A 154 16.77 -11.43 -16.03
CA ASP A 154 15.76 -10.48 -16.52
C ASP A 154 14.52 -10.42 -15.59
N ASN A 155 14.16 -11.53 -14.95
CA ASN A 155 13.05 -11.59 -14.00
C ASN A 155 13.38 -10.85 -12.71
N GLY A 156 14.60 -11.03 -12.18
CA GLY A 156 15.09 -10.30 -11.01
C GLY A 156 15.10 -8.80 -11.21
N LYS A 157 15.60 -8.33 -12.36
CA LYS A 157 15.59 -6.89 -12.72
C LYS A 157 14.18 -6.33 -12.91
N ALA A 158 13.29 -7.09 -13.53
CA ALA A 158 11.89 -6.69 -13.69
C ALA A 158 11.19 -6.59 -12.33
N ALA A 159 11.39 -7.59 -11.46
CA ALA A 159 10.86 -7.59 -10.10
C ALA A 159 11.37 -6.41 -9.27
N GLN A 160 12.67 -6.10 -9.37
CA GLN A 160 13.29 -4.98 -8.67
C GLN A 160 12.68 -3.65 -9.11
N ARG A 161 12.55 -3.41 -10.42
CA ARG A 161 11.90 -2.20 -10.95
C ARG A 161 10.45 -2.04 -10.47
N ASP A 162 9.69 -3.13 -10.45
CA ASP A 162 8.30 -3.11 -10.02
C ASP A 162 8.19 -2.92 -8.49
N LEU A 163 9.12 -3.48 -7.71
CA LEU A 163 9.23 -3.24 -6.27
C LEU A 163 9.56 -1.77 -5.97
N GLU A 164 10.53 -1.19 -6.68
CA GLU A 164 10.88 0.23 -6.54
C GLU A 164 9.69 1.13 -6.85
N LEU A 165 8.93 0.85 -7.91
CA LEU A 165 7.69 1.56 -8.21
C LEU A 165 6.70 1.45 -7.05
N ALA A 166 6.45 0.24 -6.55
CA ALA A 166 5.51 -0.01 -5.47
C ALA A 166 5.88 0.72 -4.17
N MET A 167 7.16 0.73 -3.80
CA MET A 167 7.64 1.40 -2.59
C MET A 167 7.63 2.93 -2.73
N ASN A 168 7.97 3.46 -3.91
CA ASN A 168 7.86 4.89 -4.20
C ASN A 168 6.41 5.38 -4.15
N LEU A 169 5.45 4.59 -4.66
CA LEU A 169 4.02 4.92 -4.56
C LEU A 169 3.58 5.07 -3.10
N ARG A 170 4.02 4.16 -2.20
CA ARG A 170 3.69 4.22 -0.77
C ARG A 170 4.32 5.44 -0.09
N ALA A 171 5.61 5.70 -0.34
CA ALA A 171 6.31 6.84 0.24
C ALA A 171 5.68 8.18 -0.18
N GLU A 172 5.39 8.33 -1.47
CA GLU A 172 4.78 9.55 -2.01
C GLU A 172 3.34 9.75 -1.52
N ALA A 173 2.57 8.67 -1.41
CA ALA A 173 1.22 8.72 -0.88
C ALA A 173 1.19 9.31 0.54
N ILE A 174 2.05 8.84 1.43
CA ILE A 174 2.10 9.34 2.82
C ILE A 174 2.50 10.80 2.87
N ARG A 175 3.47 11.22 2.03
CA ARG A 175 3.86 12.63 1.92
C ARG A 175 2.65 13.50 1.60
N VAL A 176 1.91 13.13 0.56
CA VAL A 176 0.72 13.90 0.15
C VAL A 176 -0.39 13.83 1.20
N ILE A 177 -0.63 12.68 1.82
CA ILE A 177 -1.63 12.54 2.89
C ILE A 177 -1.28 13.47 4.06
N ALA A 178 -0.04 13.47 4.53
CA ALA A 178 0.42 14.33 5.63
C ALA A 178 0.27 15.83 5.33
N GLU A 179 0.45 16.23 4.06
CA GLU A 179 0.26 17.61 3.61
C GLU A 179 -1.23 18.02 3.58
N GLN A 180 -2.12 17.08 3.31
CA GLN A 180 -3.56 17.35 3.17
C GLN A 180 -4.33 17.31 4.49
N VAL A 181 -3.81 16.65 5.54
CA VAL A 181 -4.49 16.51 6.84
C VAL A 181 -4.96 17.85 7.44
N PRO A 182 -4.14 18.93 7.49
CA PRO A 182 -4.60 20.21 8.03
C PRO A 182 -5.78 20.80 7.26
N ALA A 183 -5.78 20.70 5.93
CA ALA A 183 -6.86 21.19 5.09
C ALA A 183 -8.12 20.31 5.21
N ALA A 184 -7.95 18.99 5.36
CA ALA A 184 -9.05 18.03 5.52
C ALA A 184 -9.80 18.18 6.84
N LYS A 185 -9.15 18.74 7.87
CA LYS A 185 -9.74 18.99 9.19
C LYS A 185 -10.14 20.46 9.44
N ALA A 186 -10.09 21.30 8.40
CA ALA A 186 -10.54 22.69 8.49
C ALA A 186 -12.07 22.80 8.37
N ASP A 187 -12.67 23.84 8.96
CA ASP A 187 -14.13 24.03 9.00
C ASP A 187 -14.74 24.59 7.69
N GLU A 188 -13.94 24.79 6.63
CA GLU A 188 -14.35 25.46 5.38
C GLU A 188 -14.14 24.58 4.14
N GLY A 189 -14.73 24.96 3.00
CA GLY A 189 -14.88 24.17 1.75
C GLY A 189 -13.60 23.62 1.09
N THR A 190 -12.43 23.81 1.67
CA THR A 190 -11.18 23.10 1.34
C THR A 190 -11.13 21.67 1.89
N ALA A 191 -11.92 21.36 2.92
CA ALA A 191 -11.95 20.04 3.55
C ALA A 191 -12.32 18.93 2.56
N ASP A 192 -13.38 19.13 1.76
CA ASP A 192 -13.85 18.15 0.77
C ASP A 192 -12.78 17.82 -0.28
N ALA A 193 -12.05 18.82 -0.76
CA ALA A 193 -11.01 18.64 -1.76
C ALA A 193 -9.81 17.88 -1.17
N ALA A 194 -9.40 18.23 0.05
CA ALA A 194 -8.31 17.58 0.76
C ALA A 194 -8.64 16.12 1.12
N VAL A 195 -9.86 15.86 1.59
CA VAL A 195 -10.36 14.50 1.86
C VAL A 195 -10.35 13.64 0.60
N ARG A 196 -10.84 14.17 -0.54
CA ARG A 196 -10.78 13.47 -1.83
C ARG A 196 -9.34 13.20 -2.28
N GLN A 197 -8.43 14.12 -2.01
CA GLN A 197 -7.02 13.93 -2.33
C GLN A 197 -6.38 12.86 -1.45
N ILE A 198 -6.69 12.81 -0.15
CA ILE A 198 -6.26 11.73 0.75
C ILE A 198 -6.79 10.39 0.26
N ALA A 199 -8.09 10.29 -0.06
CA ALA A 199 -8.70 9.09 -0.60
C ALA A 199 -8.02 8.62 -1.91
N GLY A 200 -7.68 9.55 -2.80
CA GLY A 200 -6.93 9.25 -4.02
C GLY A 200 -5.53 8.68 -3.74
N GLN A 201 -4.84 9.16 -2.70
CA GLN A 201 -3.53 8.65 -2.30
C GLN A 201 -3.59 7.31 -1.56
N LEU A 202 -4.66 7.01 -0.84
CA LEU A 202 -4.92 5.64 -0.37
C LEU A 202 -5.05 4.66 -1.56
N GLY A 203 -5.52 5.16 -2.72
CA GLY A 203 -5.50 4.42 -3.98
C GLY A 203 -4.07 4.05 -4.47
N ALA A 204 -3.05 4.84 -4.13
CA ALA A 204 -1.67 4.53 -4.47
C ALA A 204 -1.10 3.36 -3.63
N PHE A 205 -1.56 3.19 -2.39
CA PHE A 205 -1.27 1.99 -1.59
C PHE A 205 -1.90 0.74 -2.22
N LEU A 206 -3.17 0.83 -2.66
CA LEU A 206 -3.80 -0.27 -3.39
C LEU A 206 -3.06 -0.59 -4.70
N ALA A 207 -2.65 0.44 -5.45
CA ALA A 207 -1.89 0.25 -6.69
C ALA A 207 -0.54 -0.43 -6.42
N SER A 208 0.16 -0.03 -5.34
CA SER A 208 1.38 -0.68 -4.87
C SER A 208 1.15 -2.16 -4.55
N ASP A 209 0.10 -2.50 -3.80
CA ASP A 209 -0.25 -3.88 -3.47
C ASP A 209 -0.52 -4.71 -4.74
N VAL A 210 -1.21 -4.14 -5.72
CA VAL A 210 -1.47 -4.80 -7.01
C VAL A 210 -0.17 -5.04 -7.78
N VAL A 211 0.73 -4.06 -7.85
CA VAL A 211 2.05 -4.22 -8.50
C VAL A 211 2.84 -5.34 -7.83
N VAL A 212 2.91 -5.35 -6.51
CA VAL A 212 3.63 -6.38 -5.76
C VAL A 212 3.05 -7.77 -6.00
N LEU A 213 1.73 -7.92 -5.87
CA LEU A 213 1.07 -9.22 -5.97
C LEU A 213 0.97 -9.76 -7.40
N GLN A 214 0.85 -8.90 -8.40
CA GLN A 214 0.66 -9.31 -9.80
C GLN A 214 1.94 -9.29 -10.62
N ARG A 215 3.01 -8.65 -10.14
CA ARG A 215 4.27 -8.50 -10.89
C ARG A 215 5.47 -8.92 -10.08
N THR A 216 5.77 -8.23 -8.99
CA THR A 216 7.00 -8.45 -8.21
C THR A 216 7.08 -9.87 -7.67
N LYS A 217 6.06 -10.33 -6.93
CA LYS A 217 6.05 -11.67 -6.33
C LYS A 217 6.12 -12.77 -7.39
N PRO A 218 5.25 -12.80 -8.43
CA PRO A 218 5.32 -13.84 -9.46
C PRO A 218 6.67 -13.94 -10.17
N LEU A 219 7.32 -12.81 -10.47
CA LEU A 219 8.64 -12.80 -11.10
C LEU A 219 9.73 -13.40 -10.20
N ILE A 220 9.66 -13.13 -8.89
CA ILE A 220 10.58 -13.71 -7.91
C ILE A 220 10.31 -15.20 -7.74
N ASP A 221 9.05 -15.60 -7.63
CA ASP A 221 8.64 -17.00 -7.49
C ASP A 221 9.05 -17.82 -8.74
N GLU A 222 8.92 -17.26 -9.95
CA GLU A 222 9.40 -17.88 -11.20
C GLU A 222 10.92 -18.00 -11.21
N ALA A 223 11.65 -16.95 -10.83
CA ALA A 223 13.11 -17.02 -10.72
C ALA A 223 13.57 -18.07 -9.70
N LEU A 224 12.84 -18.23 -8.59
CA LEU A 224 13.11 -19.25 -7.57
C LEU A 224 12.85 -20.66 -8.11
N ALA A 225 11.74 -20.85 -8.82
CA ALA A 225 11.37 -22.12 -9.45
C ALA A 225 12.40 -22.55 -10.52
N ASP A 226 12.80 -21.63 -11.40
CA ASP A 226 13.80 -21.87 -12.46
C ASP A 226 15.17 -22.32 -11.96
N LYS A 227 15.48 -22.02 -10.69
CA LYS A 227 16.74 -22.36 -10.04
C LYS A 227 16.61 -23.52 -9.05
N ASP A 228 15.47 -24.22 -9.02
CA ASP A 228 15.15 -25.32 -8.09
C ASP A 228 15.29 -24.90 -6.61
N VAL A 229 14.96 -23.64 -6.30
CA VAL A 229 15.14 -23.06 -4.96
C VAL A 229 13.89 -23.30 -4.12
N SER A 230 13.95 -24.30 -3.25
CA SER A 230 12.86 -24.59 -2.30
C SER A 230 13.01 -23.86 -0.97
N GLY A 231 11.87 -23.56 -0.35
CA GLY A 231 11.78 -22.96 0.99
C GLY A 231 12.01 -21.45 1.06
N ALA A 232 12.04 -20.76 -0.08
CA ALA A 232 11.98 -19.31 -0.17
C ALA A 232 10.67 -18.93 -0.88
N ASP A 233 9.95 -17.97 -0.32
CA ASP A 233 8.71 -17.42 -0.85
C ASP A 233 8.63 -15.95 -0.45
N VAL A 234 8.07 -15.12 -1.32
CA VAL A 234 7.82 -13.71 -1.00
C VAL A 234 6.49 -13.58 -0.27
N SER A 235 6.53 -13.16 1.00
CA SER A 235 5.32 -12.74 1.71
C SER A 235 5.03 -11.27 1.40
N ALA A 236 3.83 -11.00 0.89
CA ALA A 236 3.39 -9.68 0.48
C ALA A 236 2.07 -9.33 1.19
N PRO A 237 2.12 -8.85 2.45
CA PRO A 237 0.92 -8.38 3.12
C PRO A 237 0.29 -7.22 2.35
N ARG A 238 -1.04 -7.19 2.33
CA ARG A 238 -1.78 -6.08 1.76
C ARG A 238 -1.81 -4.93 2.76
N THR A 239 -1.57 -3.73 2.25
CA THR A 239 -1.72 -2.49 3.00
C THR A 239 -3.17 -2.00 3.01
N ILE A 240 -3.94 -2.32 1.96
CA ILE A 240 -5.39 -2.08 1.87
C ILE A 240 -6.13 -3.41 1.99
N THR A 241 -6.82 -3.60 3.12
CA THR A 241 -7.68 -4.78 3.37
C THR A 241 -9.16 -4.51 3.09
N ASP A 242 -9.59 -3.25 3.22
CA ASP A 242 -10.94 -2.79 2.94
C ASP A 242 -10.93 -1.66 1.90
N VAL A 243 -11.61 -1.86 0.78
CA VAL A 243 -11.68 -0.87 -0.30
C VAL A 243 -12.58 0.32 0.03
N THR A 244 -13.41 0.23 1.07
CA THR A 244 -14.26 1.35 1.52
C THR A 244 -13.43 2.53 2.02
N VAL A 245 -12.17 2.30 2.43
CA VAL A 245 -11.23 3.36 2.85
C VAL A 245 -10.82 4.28 1.69
N LEU A 246 -11.10 3.89 0.44
CA LEU A 246 -10.89 4.72 -0.75
C LEU A 246 -12.06 5.68 -1.00
N ASP A 247 -13.17 5.52 -0.27
CA ASP A 247 -14.29 6.44 -0.35
C ASP A 247 -14.00 7.70 0.48
N PRO A 248 -14.10 8.91 -0.12
CA PRO A 248 -13.93 10.17 0.61
C PRO A 248 -14.79 10.28 1.87
N VAL A 249 -16.00 9.71 1.89
CA VAL A 249 -16.90 9.73 3.05
C VAL A 249 -16.31 8.91 4.20
N THR A 250 -15.75 7.74 3.92
CA THR A 250 -15.07 6.91 4.92
C THR A 250 -13.84 7.61 5.46
N VAL A 251 -13.06 8.27 4.60
CA VAL A 251 -11.88 9.05 5.00
C VAL A 251 -12.26 10.22 5.92
N ALA A 252 -13.32 10.97 5.58
CA ALA A 252 -13.83 12.04 6.42
C ALA A 252 -14.28 11.51 7.79
N ALA A 253 -15.00 10.39 7.82
CA ALA A 253 -15.47 9.76 9.05
C ALA A 253 -14.31 9.28 9.95
N ALA A 254 -13.27 8.69 9.35
CA ALA A 254 -12.06 8.29 10.06
C ALA A 254 -11.35 9.50 10.68
N LEU A 255 -11.12 10.56 9.89
CA LEU A 255 -10.48 11.80 10.36
C LEU A 255 -11.28 12.53 11.44
N GLY A 256 -12.61 12.37 11.45
CA GLY A 256 -13.50 12.89 12.47
C GLY A 256 -13.48 12.12 13.80
N GLY A 257 -12.77 10.98 13.88
CA GLY A 257 -12.68 10.19 15.12
C GLY A 257 -13.84 9.23 15.34
N GLY A 258 -14.58 8.85 14.30
CA GLY A 258 -15.70 7.91 14.38
C GLY A 258 -15.33 6.45 14.72
N GLY A 259 -14.13 6.20 15.26
CA GLY A 259 -13.65 4.87 15.65
C GLY A 259 -13.81 4.61 17.14
N GLY A 260 -14.99 4.14 17.57
CA GLY A 260 -15.15 3.54 18.90
C GLY A 260 -16.51 3.74 19.57
N GLY A 261 -17.48 2.88 19.25
CA GLY A 261 -18.74 2.76 19.99
C GLY A 261 -19.84 2.15 19.12
N SER A 262 -20.51 1.10 19.61
CA SER A 262 -21.70 0.52 18.98
C SER A 262 -22.65 1.62 18.48
N GLY A 263 -22.90 1.60 17.17
CA GLY A 263 -23.61 2.65 16.45
C GLY A 263 -22.73 3.31 15.41
N SER A 264 -22.16 2.54 14.46
CA SER A 264 -21.35 3.10 13.36
C SER A 264 -22.20 4.06 12.54
N SER A 265 -21.97 5.33 12.79
CA SER A 265 -22.62 6.46 12.17
C SER A 265 -21.67 6.91 11.04
N SER A 266 -21.94 6.45 9.81
CA SER A 266 -21.20 6.88 8.61
C SER A 266 -21.39 8.39 8.38
N GLY A 267 -20.42 9.08 7.78
CA GLY A 267 -20.55 10.52 7.49
C GLY A 267 -21.79 10.83 6.65
N SER A 268 -22.44 11.96 6.93
CA SER A 268 -23.57 12.46 6.13
C SER A 268 -23.13 12.68 4.68
N SER A 269 -23.73 11.96 3.72
CA SER A 269 -23.52 12.14 2.28
C SER A 269 -24.80 12.66 1.62
N SER A 270 -24.72 13.20 0.39
CA SER A 270 -25.91 13.66 -0.34
C SER A 270 -26.31 12.67 -1.43
N GLY A 271 -27.60 12.61 -1.77
CA GLY A 271 -28.14 11.72 -2.79
C GLY A 271 -29.37 10.93 -2.33
N PRO A 272 -29.94 10.09 -3.20
CA PRO A 272 -31.07 9.25 -2.82
C PRO A 272 -30.65 8.19 -1.80
N VAL A 273 -31.56 7.88 -0.89
CA VAL A 273 -31.45 6.74 0.03
C VAL A 273 -31.57 5.45 -0.80
N ARG A 274 -30.65 4.52 -0.58
CA ARG A 274 -30.62 3.23 -1.27
C ARG A 274 -31.72 2.33 -0.74
N ASP A 275 -32.56 1.86 -1.65
CA ASP A 275 -33.54 0.80 -1.40
C ASP A 275 -32.92 -0.57 -1.70
N ARG A 276 -32.97 -1.48 -0.73
CA ARG A 276 -32.48 -2.86 -0.84
C ARG A 276 -33.58 -3.90 -0.63
N SER A 277 -34.85 -3.50 -0.59
CA SER A 277 -36.01 -4.41 -0.46
C SER A 277 -35.99 -5.57 -1.46
N SER A 278 -35.53 -5.30 -2.68
CA SER A 278 -35.41 -6.30 -3.76
C SER A 278 -34.20 -7.23 -3.66
N GLU A 279 -33.28 -7.00 -2.72
CA GLU A 279 -32.12 -7.88 -2.50
C GLU A 279 -32.54 -9.17 -1.78
N THR A 280 -31.74 -10.23 -1.93
CA THR A 280 -32.02 -11.50 -1.25
C THR A 280 -31.77 -11.37 0.25
N PRO A 281 -32.74 -11.69 1.12
CA PRO A 281 -32.57 -11.64 2.58
C PRO A 281 -31.49 -12.62 3.06
N SER A 282 -30.87 -12.28 4.19
CA SER A 282 -29.88 -13.14 4.85
C SER A 282 -30.49 -14.44 5.36
N ASP A 283 -31.75 -14.40 5.81
CA ASP A 283 -32.55 -15.58 6.10
C ASP A 283 -33.95 -15.44 5.48
N PRO A 284 -34.25 -16.14 4.37
CA PRO A 284 -35.55 -16.03 3.70
C PRO A 284 -36.73 -16.62 4.51
N ASN A 285 -36.48 -17.24 5.66
CA ASN A 285 -37.52 -17.88 6.48
C ASN A 285 -38.05 -16.99 7.60
N VAL A 286 -37.47 -15.81 7.80
CA VAL A 286 -37.87 -14.86 8.86
C VAL A 286 -38.35 -13.56 8.23
N THR A 287 -39.16 -12.80 8.97
CA THR A 287 -39.64 -11.50 8.48
C THR A 287 -38.53 -10.46 8.58
N HIS A 288 -38.26 -9.75 7.50
CA HIS A 288 -37.37 -8.59 7.48
C HIS A 288 -38.21 -7.31 7.52
N GLY A 289 -37.71 -6.27 8.18
CA GLY A 289 -38.42 -5.00 8.15
C GLY A 289 -37.92 -3.95 9.14
N THR A 290 -37.93 -2.70 8.69
CA THR A 290 -37.62 -1.53 9.49
C THR A 290 -38.85 -0.65 9.62
N ASN A 291 -38.86 0.24 10.59
CA ASN A 291 -39.89 1.25 10.72
C ASN A 291 -39.31 2.54 11.26
N LEU A 292 -39.80 3.66 10.72
CA LEU A 292 -39.52 4.97 11.27
C LEU A 292 -40.25 5.11 12.61
N ALA A 293 -39.51 5.14 13.71
CA ALA A 293 -40.06 5.20 15.06
C ALA A 293 -40.30 6.65 15.54
N GLY A 294 -39.45 7.59 15.13
CA GLY A 294 -39.58 9.00 15.52
C GLY A 294 -38.55 9.90 14.82
N VAL A 295 -38.87 11.20 14.77
CA VAL A 295 -37.99 12.22 14.20
C VAL A 295 -38.00 13.46 15.09
N SER A 296 -36.83 13.97 15.42
CA SER A 296 -36.67 15.29 16.03
C SER A 296 -35.72 16.16 15.21
N PHE A 297 -35.93 17.47 15.29
CA PHE A 297 -35.06 18.47 14.70
C PHE A 297 -34.53 19.35 15.83
N GLY A 298 -33.23 19.25 16.10
CA GLY A 298 -32.66 19.69 17.38
C GLY A 298 -33.45 19.07 18.55
N ASP A 299 -33.90 19.92 19.47
CA ASP A 299 -34.70 19.51 20.64
C ASP A 299 -36.21 19.37 20.36
N THR A 300 -36.65 19.65 19.12
CA THR A 300 -38.09 19.67 18.77
C THR A 300 -38.50 18.35 18.12
N ALA A 301 -39.35 17.58 18.81
CA ALA A 301 -39.97 16.39 18.23
C ALA A 301 -40.96 16.78 17.12
N LEU A 302 -40.84 16.16 15.95
CA LEU A 302 -41.69 16.44 14.80
C LEU A 302 -42.88 15.49 14.76
N THR A 303 -44.06 16.02 14.44
CA THR A 303 -45.29 15.24 14.26
C THR A 303 -45.84 15.45 12.85
N PRO A 304 -46.13 14.39 12.07
CA PRO A 304 -46.68 14.54 10.73
C PRO A 304 -47.96 15.37 10.72
N GLY A 305 -48.11 16.25 9.73
CA GLY A 305 -49.28 17.12 9.58
C GLY A 305 -49.35 18.32 10.55
N THR A 306 -48.41 18.46 11.48
CA THR A 306 -48.32 19.63 12.38
C THR A 306 -47.08 20.46 12.03
N PRO A 307 -47.21 21.74 11.63
CA PRO A 307 -46.05 22.60 11.42
C PRO A 307 -45.24 22.79 12.70
N ALA A 308 -43.92 22.75 12.60
CA ALA A 308 -43.00 22.97 13.72
C ALA A 308 -41.98 24.08 13.40
N ASP A 309 -41.71 24.94 14.38
CA ASP A 309 -40.61 25.89 14.35
C ASP A 309 -39.38 25.23 14.99
N VAL A 310 -38.26 25.16 14.26
CA VAL A 310 -37.07 24.39 14.64
C VAL A 310 -35.81 25.24 14.51
N THR A 311 -34.78 24.98 15.30
CA THR A 311 -33.51 25.74 15.25
C THR A 311 -32.33 24.82 15.02
N GLY A 312 -31.32 25.32 14.30
CA GLY A 312 -30.12 24.57 13.93
C GLY A 312 -30.26 23.78 12.63
N ASN A 313 -29.47 22.73 12.48
CA ASN A 313 -29.41 21.88 11.27
C ASN A 313 -29.39 20.37 11.60
N ALA A 314 -29.40 20.00 12.88
CA ALA A 314 -29.35 18.62 13.33
C ALA A 314 -30.74 17.97 13.30
N ILE A 315 -30.81 16.75 12.78
CA ILE A 315 -32.02 15.92 12.70
C ILE A 315 -31.67 14.57 13.33
N SER A 316 -32.42 14.16 14.35
CA SER A 316 -32.30 12.83 14.93
C SER A 316 -33.45 11.96 14.43
N VAL A 317 -33.12 10.84 13.79
CA VAL A 317 -34.08 9.89 13.24
C VAL A 317 -33.97 8.59 13.99
N SER A 318 -35.02 8.19 14.69
CA SER A 318 -35.10 6.88 15.35
C SER A 318 -35.72 5.86 14.40
N VAL A 319 -34.96 4.81 14.11
CA VAL A 319 -35.38 3.69 13.27
C VAL A 319 -35.40 2.43 14.10
N GLN A 320 -36.51 1.71 14.08
CA GLN A 320 -36.67 0.44 14.76
C GLN A 320 -36.59 -0.71 13.77
N ASN A 321 -35.94 -1.79 14.18
CA ASN A 321 -36.01 -3.06 13.48
C ASN A 321 -37.24 -3.83 13.95
N SER A 322 -38.27 -3.85 13.10
CA SER A 322 -39.54 -4.56 13.33
C SER A 322 -39.51 -6.04 12.91
N GLY A 323 -38.43 -6.46 12.23
CA GLY A 323 -38.23 -7.79 11.73
C GLY A 323 -37.82 -8.81 12.80
N GLN A 324 -37.52 -10.00 12.32
CA GLN A 324 -37.05 -11.16 13.07
C GLN A 324 -35.57 -11.49 12.80
N ALA A 325 -34.90 -10.69 11.98
CA ALA A 325 -33.48 -10.78 11.67
C ALA A 325 -32.76 -9.50 12.07
N ASP A 326 -31.44 -9.59 12.23
CA ASP A 326 -30.58 -8.41 12.33
C ASP A 326 -30.47 -7.74 10.95
N GLU A 327 -30.71 -6.43 10.90
CA GLU A 327 -30.67 -5.67 9.66
C GLU A 327 -29.36 -4.91 9.54
N THR A 328 -28.68 -5.04 8.39
CA THR A 328 -27.35 -4.45 8.19
C THR A 328 -27.31 -3.52 6.99
N ASN A 329 -26.40 -2.55 6.98
CA ASN A 329 -26.19 -1.59 5.89
C ASN A 329 -27.43 -0.77 5.50
N LEU A 330 -28.21 -0.36 6.50
CA LEU A 330 -29.40 0.46 6.30
C LEU A 330 -29.02 1.91 6.00
N GLU A 331 -29.61 2.55 4.99
CA GLU A 331 -29.45 3.99 4.78
C GLU A 331 -30.67 4.75 5.30
N VAL A 332 -30.43 5.88 5.97
CA VAL A 332 -31.46 6.80 6.45
C VAL A 332 -31.13 8.19 5.91
N GLY A 333 -32.11 8.87 5.35
CA GLY A 333 -31.91 10.18 4.75
C GLY A 333 -33.01 11.19 5.06
N ALA A 334 -32.64 12.45 4.95
CA ALA A 334 -33.50 13.61 5.09
C ALA A 334 -33.37 14.48 3.84
N THR A 335 -34.50 14.91 3.29
CA THR A 335 -34.58 15.84 2.18
C THR A 335 -35.43 17.04 2.60
N PHE A 336 -34.83 18.23 2.62
CA PHE A 336 -35.53 19.47 2.91
C PHE A 336 -35.78 20.25 1.62
N THR A 337 -37.05 20.57 1.36
CA THR A 337 -37.52 21.33 0.19
C THR A 337 -38.15 22.65 0.66
N PRO A 338 -37.44 23.79 0.54
CA PRO A 338 -38.00 25.09 0.89
C PRO A 338 -39.15 25.48 -0.06
N SER A 339 -40.15 26.22 0.44
CA SER A 339 -41.38 26.63 -0.31
C SER A 339 -41.16 27.51 -1.56
N GLY A 340 -39.92 27.75 -1.96
CA GLY A 340 -39.53 28.44 -3.19
C GLY A 340 -38.06 28.19 -3.56
N GLY A 341 -37.47 27.12 -3.02
CA GLY A 341 -36.05 26.80 -3.14
C GLY A 341 -35.79 25.46 -3.82
N ARG A 342 -34.50 25.13 -3.96
CA ARG A 342 -34.07 23.79 -4.39
C ARG A 342 -34.01 22.87 -3.17
N ALA A 343 -34.42 21.62 -3.37
CA ALA A 343 -34.29 20.60 -2.34
C ALA A 343 -32.81 20.36 -2.01
N VAL A 344 -32.53 20.16 -0.72
CA VAL A 344 -31.24 19.71 -0.22
C VAL A 344 -31.43 18.37 0.47
N SER A 345 -30.47 17.46 0.33
CA SER A 345 -30.54 16.15 0.95
C SER A 345 -29.26 15.78 1.68
N THR A 346 -29.45 14.96 2.72
CA THR A 346 -28.41 14.37 3.55
C THR A 346 -28.82 12.94 3.88
N LYS A 347 -27.89 12.02 3.95
CA LYS A 347 -28.14 10.62 4.28
C LYS A 347 -26.95 10.00 5.00
N LYS A 348 -27.23 8.95 5.74
CA LYS A 348 -26.27 8.25 6.60
C LYS A 348 -26.58 6.77 6.65
N SER A 349 -25.53 5.95 6.66
CA SER A 349 -25.69 4.51 6.82
C SER A 349 -25.56 4.09 8.28
N VAL A 350 -26.37 3.11 8.65
CA VAL A 350 -26.34 2.37 9.91
C VAL A 350 -25.81 0.99 9.59
N ALA A 351 -24.71 0.61 10.24
CA ALA A 351 -24.04 -0.65 9.96
C ALA A 351 -24.90 -1.88 10.32
N SER A 352 -25.55 -1.86 11.48
CA SER A 352 -26.43 -2.93 11.93
C SER A 352 -27.46 -2.44 12.95
N ILE A 353 -28.64 -3.04 12.95
CA ILE A 353 -29.68 -2.89 13.97
C ILE A 353 -30.14 -4.29 14.36
N THR A 354 -29.93 -4.68 15.62
CA THR A 354 -30.38 -5.98 16.14
C THR A 354 -31.89 -6.12 16.02
N GLN A 355 -32.36 -7.36 15.90
CA GLN A 355 -33.79 -7.68 15.96
C GLN A 355 -34.51 -6.99 17.14
N GLY A 356 -35.56 -6.21 16.86
CA GLY A 356 -36.38 -5.54 17.88
C GLY A 356 -35.79 -4.26 18.48
N ASP A 357 -34.52 -3.97 18.20
CA ASP A 357 -33.84 -2.78 18.72
C ASP A 357 -34.20 -1.51 17.92
N THR A 358 -33.92 -0.36 18.53
CA THR A 358 -34.04 0.96 17.88
C THR A 358 -32.67 1.62 17.79
N ALA A 359 -32.30 2.06 16.60
CA ALA A 359 -31.12 2.87 16.36
C ALA A 359 -31.51 4.33 16.13
N THR A 360 -30.73 5.26 16.70
CA THR A 360 -30.87 6.70 16.43
C THR A 360 -29.78 7.13 15.46
N VAL A 361 -30.20 7.77 14.37
CA VAL A 361 -29.34 8.29 13.31
C VAL A 361 -29.37 9.80 13.34
N GLU A 362 -28.21 10.39 13.62
CA GLU A 362 -28.02 11.84 13.57
C GLU A 362 -27.59 12.27 12.16
N LEU A 363 -28.46 13.04 11.52
CA LEU A 363 -28.30 13.66 10.21
C LEU A 363 -28.10 15.17 10.40
N GLU A 364 -27.37 15.79 9.47
CA GLU A 364 -27.22 17.24 9.44
C GLU A 364 -27.62 17.78 8.07
N LEU A 365 -28.48 18.79 8.05
CA LEU A 365 -28.80 19.50 6.81
C LEU A 365 -27.57 20.29 6.33
N PRO A 366 -27.33 20.33 4.99
CA PRO A 366 -26.25 21.13 4.42
C PRO A 366 -26.39 22.63 4.75
N SER A 367 -25.26 23.33 4.89
CA SER A 367 -25.16 24.77 5.23
C SER A 367 -25.84 25.75 4.25
N GLY A 368 -26.42 25.25 3.16
CA GLY A 368 -27.22 26.04 2.21
C GLY A 368 -28.61 26.43 2.73
N VAL A 369 -29.06 25.83 3.84
CA VAL A 369 -30.35 26.11 4.47
C VAL A 369 -30.23 27.31 5.39
N ARG A 370 -31.09 28.31 5.19
CA ARG A 370 -31.02 29.60 5.93
C ARG A 370 -32.16 29.71 6.95
N ALA A 371 -31.90 30.37 8.06
CA ALA A 371 -32.93 30.81 9.00
C ALA A 371 -34.02 31.62 8.27
N GLY A 372 -35.27 31.41 8.68
CA GLY A 372 -36.48 31.98 8.09
C GLY A 372 -37.07 31.18 6.93
N GLN A 373 -36.49 30.03 6.55
CA GLN A 373 -37.04 29.17 5.50
C GLN A 373 -38.10 28.22 6.06
N SER A 374 -39.30 28.28 5.50
CA SER A 374 -40.32 27.25 5.66
C SER A 374 -40.28 26.28 4.49
N GLY A 375 -40.52 25.01 4.75
CA GLY A 375 -40.50 23.97 3.72
C GLY A 375 -40.98 22.61 4.21
N GLU A 376 -40.88 21.65 3.30
CA GLU A 376 -41.17 20.25 3.54
C GLU A 376 -39.89 19.50 3.89
N LEU A 377 -39.88 18.79 5.01
CA LEU A 377 -38.83 17.86 5.39
C LEU A 377 -39.33 16.43 5.22
N LYS A 378 -38.80 15.72 4.22
CA LYS A 378 -39.06 14.30 3.99
C LYS A 378 -37.95 13.46 4.61
N ILE A 379 -38.31 12.52 5.47
CA ILE A 379 -37.42 11.50 6.02
C ILE A 379 -37.72 10.17 5.30
N THR A 380 -36.66 9.50 4.86
CA THR A 380 -36.74 8.20 4.19
C THR A 380 -35.75 7.24 4.84
N VAL A 381 -36.23 6.06 5.19
CA VAL A 381 -35.46 4.88 5.59
C VAL A 381 -35.41 3.94 4.39
N GLY A 382 -34.23 3.49 4.00
CA GLY A 382 -34.06 2.60 2.86
C GLY A 382 -34.61 1.20 3.17
N GLY A 383 -35.24 0.54 2.20
CA GLY A 383 -35.72 -0.82 2.40
C GLY A 383 -34.57 -1.79 2.71
N VAL A 384 -34.80 -2.77 3.57
CA VAL A 384 -33.85 -3.87 3.87
C VAL A 384 -34.16 -5.11 3.02
N PRO A 385 -33.17 -5.98 2.74
CA PRO A 385 -33.37 -7.16 1.90
C PRO A 385 -34.58 -8.01 2.33
N GLY A 386 -35.52 -8.24 1.41
CA GLY A 386 -36.73 -9.03 1.66
C GLY A 386 -37.85 -8.31 2.41
N GLU A 387 -37.72 -7.01 2.68
CA GLU A 387 -38.80 -6.19 3.28
C GLU A 387 -39.94 -5.97 2.30
N GLU A 388 -41.15 -6.39 2.68
CA GLU A 388 -42.35 -6.25 1.85
C GLU A 388 -43.12 -4.95 2.09
N ASN A 389 -43.09 -4.45 3.32
CA ASN A 389 -43.80 -3.23 3.71
C ASN A 389 -42.82 -2.06 3.83
N LEU A 390 -42.96 -1.08 2.93
CA LEU A 390 -42.12 0.12 2.91
C LEU A 390 -42.91 1.40 3.28
N ASP A 391 -44.22 1.29 3.51
CA ASP A 391 -45.08 2.45 3.78
C ASP A 391 -44.75 3.11 5.13
N ASN A 392 -44.15 2.35 6.04
CA ASN A 392 -43.67 2.76 7.37
C ASN A 392 -42.23 3.31 7.36
N ASN A 393 -41.60 3.42 6.18
CA ASN A 393 -40.22 3.85 6.04
C ASN A 393 -40.09 5.31 5.59
N GLU A 394 -41.20 6.00 5.36
CA GLU A 394 -41.20 7.41 4.98
C GLU A 394 -42.12 8.24 5.86
N ALA A 395 -41.69 9.46 6.19
CA ALA A 395 -42.55 10.46 6.78
C ALA A 395 -42.21 11.86 6.26
N THR A 396 -43.22 12.72 6.24
CA THR A 396 -43.12 14.09 5.74
C THR A 396 -43.59 15.07 6.82
N TYR A 397 -42.82 16.11 7.03
CA TYR A 397 -43.03 17.14 8.05
C TYR A 397 -43.00 18.52 7.42
N THR A 398 -43.77 19.45 7.98
CA THR A 398 -43.68 20.87 7.62
C THR A 398 -42.88 21.57 8.71
N VAL A 399 -41.74 22.15 8.34
CA VAL A 399 -40.85 22.82 9.29
C VAL A 399 -40.53 24.24 8.84
N THR A 400 -40.41 25.14 9.82
CA THR A 400 -39.87 26.49 9.64
C THR A 400 -38.60 26.59 10.45
N ILE A 401 -37.50 26.90 9.78
CA ILE A 401 -36.19 26.98 10.43
C ILE A 401 -36.06 28.36 11.04
N GLY A 402 -36.19 28.44 12.35
CA GLY A 402 -35.98 29.62 13.18
C GLY A 402 -34.52 30.09 13.16
N SER A 403 -34.34 31.33 13.60
CA SER A 403 -33.03 32.00 13.75
C SER A 403 -32.22 31.48 14.91
#